data_AF-A0A7S0FEL1-F1
#
_entry.id   AF-A0A7S0FEL1-F1
#
_cell.length_a   1.000
_cell.length_b   1.000
_cell.length_c   1.000
_cell.angle_alpha   90.00
_cell.angle_beta   90.00
_cell.angle_gamma   90.00
#
_symmetry.space_group_name_H-M   'P 1'
#
loop_
_entity.id
_entity.type
_entity.pdbx_description
1 polymer ?
#
loop_
_entity_poly.entity_id
_entity_poly.type
_entity_poly.pdbx_seq_one_letter_code
_entity_poly.pdbx_strand_id
1 'polypeptide(L)'
;VVVGRARLGGIPMGIIAVETRSVERFVPADPANSESCEVMEPQAGQVWFPDSAFKTAQALRDFNHAENLPVMIFANWRGFSGGTRDMYGEILKYGAQIVDALVEYEHPIFIYIPPNGEL
;
A
#
# COMPACT_ATOMS: atom_id res chain seq x y z
N VAL A 1 -3.46 -3.50 0.05
CA VAL A 1 -3.46 -2.53 -1.07
C VAL A 1 -3.30 -3.25 -2.41
N VAL A 2 -4.10 -2.87 -3.39
CA VAL A 2 -4.04 -3.35 -4.78
C VAL A 2 -3.32 -2.30 -5.62
N VAL A 3 -2.34 -2.75 -6.40
CA VAL A 3 -1.52 -1.90 -7.27
C VAL A 3 -1.50 -2.53 -8.65
N GLY A 4 -1.61 -1.71 -9.70
CA GLY A 4 -1.57 -2.20 -11.07
C GLY A 4 -1.40 -1.08 -12.09
N ARG A 5 -1.41 -1.46 -13.36
CA ARG A 5 -1.37 -0.54 -14.51
C ARG A 5 -2.65 -0.72 -15.31
N ALA A 6 -3.24 0.37 -15.76
CA ALA A 6 -4.48 0.37 -16.54
C ALA A 6 -4.43 1.42 -17.65
N ARG A 7 -5.49 1.46 -18.48
CA ARG A 7 -5.70 2.53 -19.46
C ARG A 7 -7.07 3.15 -19.25
N LEU A 8 -7.13 4.47 -19.14
CA LEU A 8 -8.37 5.24 -19.04
C LEU A 8 -8.57 6.01 -20.34
N GLY A 9 -9.58 5.65 -21.13
CA GLY A 9 -9.81 6.30 -22.43
C GLY A 9 -8.62 6.21 -23.40
N GLY A 10 -7.78 5.17 -23.26
CA GLY A 10 -6.55 4.98 -24.04
C GLY A 10 -5.27 5.51 -23.39
N ILE A 11 -5.37 6.37 -22.38
CA ILE A 11 -4.24 6.96 -21.63
C ILE A 11 -3.73 5.94 -20.60
N PRO A 12 -2.46 5.49 -20.68
CA PRO A 12 -1.89 4.57 -19.69
C PRO A 12 -1.65 5.29 -18.35
N MET A 13 -1.91 4.60 -17.24
CA MET A 13 -1.70 5.13 -15.89
C MET A 13 -1.47 4.03 -14.85
N GLY A 14 -0.76 4.39 -13.79
CA GLY A 14 -0.67 3.59 -12.57
C GLY A 14 -1.96 3.69 -11.77
N ILE A 15 -2.38 2.59 -11.14
CA ILE A 15 -3.57 2.52 -10.29
C ILE A 15 -3.15 2.02 -8.90
N ILE A 16 -3.58 2.74 -7.87
CA ILE A 16 -3.50 2.29 -6.47
C ILE A 16 -4.92 2.30 -5.89
N ALA A 17 -5.35 1.17 -5.35
CA ALA A 17 -6.68 1.03 -4.75
C ALA A 17 -6.63 0.25 -3.44
N VAL A 18 -7.62 0.48 -2.57
CA VAL A 18 -7.69 -0.14 -1.25
C VAL A 18 -8.56 -1.39 -1.29
N GLU A 19 -8.07 -2.48 -0.70
CA GLU A 19 -8.89 -3.68 -0.48
C GLU A 19 -9.75 -3.46 0.77
N THR A 20 -11.05 -3.69 0.64
CA THR A 20 -12.05 -3.43 1.68
C THR A 20 -12.36 -4.67 2.50
N ARG A 21 -12.11 -5.86 1.95
CA ARG A 21 -12.24 -7.12 2.68
C ARG A 21 -11.05 -7.30 3.62
N SER A 22 -11.28 -8.00 4.73
CA SER A 22 -10.18 -8.50 5.55
C SER A 22 -9.40 -9.53 4.73
N VAL A 23 -8.08 -9.40 4.74
CA VAL A 23 -7.15 -10.32 4.07
C VAL A 23 -6.31 -10.99 5.14
N GLU A 24 -5.94 -12.25 4.93
CA GLU A 24 -5.03 -12.94 5.83
C GLU A 24 -3.64 -13.02 5.21
N ARG A 25 -2.63 -12.58 5.97
CA ARG A 25 -1.22 -12.69 5.59
C ARG A 25 -0.66 -13.95 6.22
N PHE A 26 -0.22 -14.88 5.37
CA PHE A 26 0.49 -16.09 5.79
C PHE A 26 1.99 -15.81 5.86
N VAL A 27 2.57 -16.01 7.04
CA VAL A 27 4.01 -16.00 7.26
C VAL A 27 4.46 -17.46 7.42
N PRO A 28 5.27 -18.01 6.49
CA PRO A 28 5.72 -19.38 6.57
C PRO A 28 6.66 -19.57 7.77
N ALA A 29 6.69 -20.78 8.32
CA ALA A 29 7.67 -21.17 9.33
C ALA A 29 9.10 -21.05 8.78
N ASP A 30 10.02 -20.56 9.60
CA ASP A 30 11.44 -20.47 9.26
C ASP A 30 12.11 -21.86 9.42
N PRO A 31 12.58 -22.50 8.33
CA PRO A 31 13.21 -23.81 8.41
C PRO A 31 14.53 -23.82 9.20
N ALA A 32 15.16 -22.66 9.40
CA ALA A 32 16.40 -22.56 10.17
C ALA A 32 16.16 -22.59 11.70
N ASN A 33 14.93 -22.37 12.15
CA ASN A 33 14.55 -22.38 13.56
C ASN A 33 13.50 -23.46 13.83
N SER A 34 13.87 -24.51 14.56
CA SER A 34 12.97 -25.63 14.87
C SER A 34 11.78 -25.27 15.75
N GLU A 35 11.81 -24.11 16.43
CA GLU A 35 10.67 -23.60 17.21
C GLU A 35 9.74 -22.70 16.38
N SER A 36 10.08 -22.40 15.13
CA SER A 36 9.26 -21.55 14.27
C SER A 36 8.00 -22.28 13.82
N CYS A 37 6.87 -21.58 13.89
CA CYS A 37 5.58 -22.04 13.38
C CYS A 37 5.05 -21.05 12.34
N GLU A 38 4.18 -21.54 11.48
CA GLU A 38 3.43 -20.66 10.58
C GLU A 38 2.54 -19.70 11.37
N VAL A 39 2.41 -18.47 10.86
CA VAL A 39 1.61 -17.43 11.49
C VAL A 39 0.60 -16.89 10.47
N MET A 40 -0.67 -16.96 10.83
CA MET A 40 -1.75 -16.30 10.10
C MET A 40 -2.07 -14.96 10.74
N GLU A 41 -1.80 -13.87 10.02
CA GLU A 41 -2.03 -12.52 10.50
C GLU A 41 -3.24 -11.90 9.77
N PRO A 42 -4.38 -11.69 10.46
CA PRO A 42 -5.50 -10.98 9.86
C PRO A 42 -5.14 -9.50 9.68
N GLN A 43 -5.31 -9.02 8.45
CA GLN A 43 -5.18 -7.62 8.07
C GLN A 43 -6.54 -7.08 7.67
N ALA A 44 -7.10 -6.21 8.52
CA ALA A 44 -8.38 -5.56 8.23
C ALA A 44 -8.29 -4.73 6.95
N GLY A 45 -9.38 -4.73 6.16
CA GLY A 45 -9.50 -3.84 5.01
C GLY A 45 -9.46 -2.36 5.43
N GLN A 46 -9.18 -1.49 4.45
CA GLN A 46 -9.15 -0.02 4.64
C GLN A 46 -8.11 0.49 5.65
N VAL A 47 -7.15 -0.31 6.08
CA VAL A 47 -6.09 0.09 7.03
C VAL A 47 -4.73 -0.06 6.37
N TRP A 48 -3.83 0.90 6.61
CA TRP A 48 -2.42 0.72 6.29
C TRP A 48 -1.70 -0.08 7.39
N PHE A 49 -1.09 -1.18 6.98
CA PHE A 49 -0.07 -1.97 7.68
C PHE A 49 1.33 -1.67 7.13
N PRO A 50 2.43 -2.02 7.83
CA PRO A 50 3.79 -1.75 7.39
C PRO A 50 4.09 -2.18 5.94
N ASP A 51 3.70 -3.41 5.59
CA ASP A 51 3.85 -3.98 4.26
C ASP A 51 3.04 -3.23 3.19
N SER A 52 1.81 -2.85 3.53
CA SER A 52 0.93 -2.12 2.62
C SER A 52 1.38 -0.67 2.40
N ALA A 53 1.93 -0.02 3.42
CA ALA A 53 2.50 1.32 3.33
C ALA A 53 3.77 1.29 2.45
N PHE A 54 4.67 0.34 2.73
CA PHE A 54 5.86 0.12 1.89
C PHE A 54 5.50 -0.16 0.44
N LYS A 55 4.53 -1.06 0.20
CA LYS A 55 4.05 -1.39 -1.15
C LYS A 55 3.47 -0.18 -1.88
N THR A 56 2.81 0.73 -1.16
CA THR A 56 2.27 1.98 -1.74
C THR A 56 3.41 2.92 -2.14
N ALA A 57 4.38 3.14 -1.25
CA ALA A 57 5.54 3.98 -1.53
C ALA A 57 6.39 3.45 -2.69
N GLN A 58 6.62 2.13 -2.73
CA GLN A 58 7.34 1.49 -3.84
C GLN A 58 6.59 1.65 -5.17
N ALA A 59 5.27 1.43 -5.18
CA ALA A 59 4.47 1.60 -6.39
C ALA A 59 4.55 3.02 -6.96
N LEU A 60 4.51 4.04 -6.10
CA LEU A 60 4.69 5.43 -6.52
C LEU A 60 6.06 5.66 -7.15
N ARG A 61 7.14 5.17 -6.52
CA ARG A 61 8.49 5.31 -7.09
C ARG A 61 8.63 4.60 -8.44
N ASP A 62 8.05 3.41 -8.58
CA ASP A 62 8.08 2.63 -9.82
C ASP A 62 7.33 3.37 -10.95
N PHE A 63 6.12 3.88 -10.68
CA PHE A 63 5.35 4.66 -11.66
C PHE A 63 6.02 5.98 -12.02
N ASN A 64 6.76 6.59 -11.08
CA ASN A 64 7.48 7.84 -11.29
C ASN A 64 8.72 7.65 -12.18
N HIS A 65 9.75 6.97 -11.64
CA HIS A 65 11.09 6.99 -12.22
C HIS A 65 11.29 5.98 -13.35
N ALA A 66 10.65 4.82 -13.26
CA ALA A 66 10.85 3.77 -14.25
C ALA A 66 9.89 3.91 -15.45
N GLU A 67 8.67 4.39 -15.20
CA GLU A 67 7.57 4.28 -16.17
C GLU A 67 7.02 5.61 -16.67
N ASN A 68 7.29 6.71 -15.95
CA ASN A 68 6.81 8.04 -16.29
C ASN A 68 5.28 8.08 -16.49
N LEU A 69 4.53 7.41 -15.61
CA LEU A 69 3.08 7.30 -15.71
C LEU A 69 2.39 8.31 -14.79
N PRO A 70 1.25 8.91 -15.21
CA PRO A 70 0.32 9.49 -14.26
C PRO A 70 -0.24 8.38 -13.36
N VAL A 71 -0.65 8.73 -12.13
CA VAL A 71 -1.21 7.76 -11.18
C VAL A 71 -2.59 8.19 -10.71
N MET A 72 -3.51 7.22 -10.62
CA MET A 72 -4.84 7.37 -10.03
C MET A 72 -4.90 6.57 -8.73
N ILE A 73 -5.19 7.26 -7.63
CA ILE A 73 -5.31 6.68 -6.29
C ILE A 73 -6.79 6.72 -5.89
N PHE A 74 -7.41 5.54 -5.80
CA PHE A 74 -8.74 5.37 -5.21
C PHE A 74 -8.60 5.28 -3.69
N ALA A 75 -8.60 6.43 -3.02
CA ALA A 75 -8.32 6.55 -1.61
C ALA A 75 -9.51 6.08 -0.78
N ASN A 76 -9.28 5.07 0.07
CA ASN A 76 -10.31 4.50 0.95
C ASN A 76 -9.64 3.88 2.19
N TRP A 77 -8.78 4.65 2.87
CA TRP A 77 -8.10 4.21 4.08
C TRP A 77 -8.61 5.01 5.27
N ARG A 78 -9.07 4.36 6.33
CA ARG A 78 -9.46 5.03 7.59
C ARG A 78 -8.30 5.39 8.50
N GLY A 79 -7.08 5.04 8.11
CA GLY A 79 -5.86 5.35 8.84
C GLY A 79 -4.82 4.23 8.86
N PHE A 80 -3.84 4.39 9.74
CA PHE A 80 -2.74 3.45 9.96
C PHE A 80 -3.04 2.50 11.11
N SER A 81 -2.47 1.29 11.06
CA SER A 81 -2.53 0.36 12.19
C SER A 81 -1.66 0.86 13.35
N GLY A 82 -2.31 1.26 14.44
CA GLY A 82 -1.64 1.70 15.68
C GLY A 82 -1.27 0.56 16.65
N GLY A 83 -1.38 -0.70 16.24
CA GLY A 83 -1.06 -1.85 17.09
C GLY A 83 0.43 -1.90 17.44
N THR A 84 0.78 -2.35 18.65
CA THR A 84 2.18 -2.40 19.13
C THR A 84 3.10 -3.18 18.18
N ARG A 85 2.62 -4.29 17.60
CA ARG A 85 3.36 -5.07 16.61
C ARG A 85 3.69 -4.25 15.36
N ASP A 86 2.72 -3.52 14.84
CA ASP A 86 2.89 -2.78 13.58
C ASP A 86 3.71 -1.50 13.80
N MET A 87 3.59 -0.88 14.98
CA MET A 87 4.48 0.19 15.42
C MET A 87 5.94 -0.29 15.54
N TYR A 88 6.17 -1.47 16.10
CA TYR A 88 7.49 -2.10 16.13
C TYR A 88 7.97 -2.48 14.73
N GLY A 89 7.05 -2.89 13.85
CA GLY A 89 7.28 -3.14 12.43
C GLY A 89 7.52 -1.87 11.60
N GLU A 90 7.96 -0.77 12.21
CA GLU A 90 8.37 0.47 11.56
C GLU A 90 7.28 1.14 10.70
N ILE A 91 5.99 0.98 11.03
CA ILE A 91 4.89 1.57 10.24
C ILE A 91 5.06 3.07 9.97
N LEU A 92 5.60 3.83 10.93
CA LEU A 92 5.83 5.27 10.78
C LEU A 92 6.90 5.58 9.72
N LYS A 93 7.95 4.75 9.64
CA LYS A 93 9.00 4.89 8.62
C LYS A 93 8.42 4.65 7.23
N TYR A 94 7.61 3.62 7.08
CA TYR A 94 6.96 3.32 5.80
C TYR A 94 5.88 4.35 5.43
N GLY A 95 5.18 4.91 6.42
CA GLY A 95 4.28 6.05 6.22
C GLY A 95 5.02 7.28 5.69
N ALA A 96 6.16 7.63 6.27
CA ALA A 96 7.00 8.73 5.78
C ALA A 96 7.48 8.51 4.34
N GLN A 97 7.84 7.27 3.98
CA GLN A 97 8.25 6.95 2.61
C GLN A 97 7.17 7.21 1.55
N ILE A 98 5.88 7.13 1.91
CA ILE A 98 4.79 7.51 0.98
C ILE A 98 4.85 9.01 0.71
N VAL A 99 5.07 9.81 1.75
CA VAL A 99 5.21 11.28 1.63
C VAL A 99 6.41 11.61 0.76
N ASP A 100 7.57 11.00 1.02
CA ASP A 100 8.77 11.20 0.21
C ASP A 100 8.51 10.88 -1.27
N ALA A 101 7.89 9.73 -1.56
CA ALA A 101 7.59 9.31 -2.92
C ALA A 101 6.57 10.22 -3.63
N LEU A 102 5.63 10.84 -2.90
CA LEU A 102 4.70 11.81 -3.46
C LEU A 102 5.37 13.16 -3.76
N VAL A 103 6.29 13.60 -2.91
CA VAL A 103 7.05 14.85 -3.10
C VAL A 103 7.99 14.75 -4.30
N GLU A 104 8.61 13.59 -4.52
CA GLU A 104 9.50 13.32 -5.66
C GLU A 104 8.75 13.06 -6.98
N TYR A 105 7.42 12.96 -6.96
CA TYR A 105 6.64 12.55 -8.13
C TYR A 105 6.53 13.67 -9.17
N GLU A 106 6.93 13.41 -10.41
CA GLU A 106 7.02 14.44 -11.47
C GLU A 106 5.79 14.47 -12.39
N HIS A 107 5.01 13.38 -12.42
CA HIS A 107 3.85 13.22 -13.31
C HIS A 107 2.52 13.52 -12.58
N PRO A 108 1.39 13.70 -13.27
CA PRO A 108 0.12 13.99 -12.61
C PRO A 108 -0.33 12.88 -11.63
N ILE A 109 -0.65 13.28 -10.40
CA ILE A 109 -1.27 12.43 -9.37
C ILE A 109 -2.73 12.84 -9.21
N PHE A 110 -3.64 11.89 -9.33
CA PHE A 110 -5.06 12.07 -9.04
C PHE A 110 -5.45 11.27 -7.81
N ILE A 111 -5.96 11.94 -6.79
CA ILE A 111 -6.49 11.29 -5.59
C ILE A 111 -8.00 11.46 -5.61
N TYR A 112 -8.73 10.35 -5.63
CA TYR A 112 -10.18 10.34 -5.65
C TYR A 112 -10.71 9.42 -4.55
N ILE A 113 -11.58 9.96 -3.70
CA ILE A 113 -12.31 9.17 -2.71
C ILE A 113 -13.56 8.62 -3.41
N PRO A 114 -13.67 7.29 -3.62
CA PRO A 114 -14.81 6.70 -4.29
C PRO A 114 -16.07 6.78 -3.42
N PRO A 115 -17.27 6.52 -3.97
CA PRO A 115 -18.49 6.42 -3.18
C PRO A 115 -18.33 5.44 -2.01
N ASN A 116 -18.76 5.85 -0.81
CA ASN A 116 -18.55 5.14 0.46
C ASN A 116 -17.08 5.02 0.90
N GLY A 117 -16.17 5.77 0.26
CA GLY A 117 -14.78 5.86 0.67
C GLY A 117 -14.61 6.74 1.90
N GLU A 118 -13.65 6.39 2.74
CA GLU A 118 -13.22 7.14 3.91
C GLU A 118 -11.73 7.50 3.80
N LEU A 119 -11.34 8.65 4.35
CA LEU A 119 -9.98 9.15 4.38
C LEU A 119 -9.70 9.95 5.65
#